data_AF-A0AA35SC05-F1
#
_entry.id   AF-A0AA35SC05-F1
#
_cell.length_a   1.000
_cell.length_b   1.000
_cell.length_c   1.000
_cell.angle_alpha   90.00
_cell.angle_beta   90.00
_cell.angle_gamma   90.00
#
_symmetry.space_group_name_H-M   'P 1'
#
loop_
_entity.id
_entity.type
_entity.pdbx_description
1 polymer ?
#
loop_
_entity_poly.entity_id
_entity_poly.type
_entity_poly.pdbx_seq_one_letter_code
_entity_poly.pdbx_strand_id
1 'polypeptide(L)'
;MPIYVSESMEQARADTEESTMRAFRRTADTYIKTVEAEGASASAERLQRAEQLLNTTYDDLLVDRVAYGSPQMVADRLIEIRDELGLTGFIMEPNLGGNVPAERVQNSIRLYAEEVAPALRG
;
A
#
# COMPACT_ATOMS: atom_id res chain seq x y z
N MET A 1 5.38 -4.41 -1.85
CA MET A 1 4.23 -3.49 -1.99
C MET A 1 3.35 -3.63 -0.75
N PRO A 2 2.54 -2.62 -0.40
CA PRO A 2 1.62 -2.72 0.71
C PRO A 2 0.57 -3.79 0.43
N ILE A 3 0.52 -4.81 1.28
CA ILE A 3 -0.43 -5.94 1.19
C ILE A 3 -0.98 -6.16 2.59
N TYR A 4 -2.30 -6.14 2.73
CA TYR A 4 -2.98 -6.33 4.00
C TYR A 4 -4.26 -7.14 3.79
N VAL A 5 -4.42 -8.18 4.59
CA VAL A 5 -5.51 -9.15 4.47
C VAL A 5 -6.29 -9.15 5.77
N SER A 6 -7.59 -9.01 5.68
CA SER A 6 -8.52 -9.21 6.80
C SER A 6 -9.74 -9.97 6.31
N GLU A 7 -10.73 -10.15 7.16
CA GLU A 7 -11.93 -10.92 6.87
C GLU A 7 -12.83 -10.24 5.81
N SER A 8 -12.68 -8.92 5.62
CA SER A 8 -13.47 -8.14 4.66
C SER A 8 -12.75 -6.85 4.23
N MET A 9 -13.17 -6.27 3.11
CA MET A 9 -12.67 -4.95 2.69
C MET A 9 -12.93 -3.86 3.74
N GLU A 10 -14.09 -3.91 4.40
CA GLU A 10 -14.44 -2.94 5.45
C GLU A 10 -13.45 -3.01 6.63
N GLN A 11 -13.13 -4.22 7.10
CA GLN A 11 -12.16 -4.40 8.17
C GLN A 11 -10.76 -4.00 7.72
N ALA A 12 -10.35 -4.35 6.49
CA ALA A 12 -9.04 -3.98 5.94
C ALA A 12 -8.87 -2.46 5.88
N ARG A 13 -9.93 -1.75 5.48
CA ARG A 13 -9.97 -0.29 5.50
C ARG A 13 -9.84 0.25 6.92
N ALA A 14 -10.69 -0.20 7.83
CA ALA A 14 -10.70 0.25 9.22
C ALA A 14 -9.34 0.05 9.92
N ASP A 15 -8.61 -0.99 9.55
CA ASP A 15 -7.29 -1.31 10.11
C ASP A 15 -6.16 -0.43 9.57
N THR A 16 -6.24 -0.03 8.30
CA THR A 16 -5.08 0.50 7.56
C THR A 16 -5.21 1.95 7.14
N GLU A 17 -6.42 2.53 7.08
CA GLU A 17 -6.67 3.85 6.50
C GLU A 17 -5.82 4.94 7.16
N GLU A 18 -5.89 5.07 8.48
CA GLU A 18 -5.12 6.08 9.21
C GLU A 18 -3.60 5.90 9.00
N SER A 19 -3.10 4.67 9.15
CA SER A 19 -1.68 4.35 9.03
C SER A 19 -1.14 4.65 7.63
N THR A 20 -1.90 4.23 6.62
CA THR A 20 -1.57 4.41 5.19
C THR A 20 -1.58 5.89 4.81
N MET A 21 -2.66 6.61 5.12
CA MET A 21 -2.76 8.03 4.78
C MET A 21 -1.67 8.85 5.47
N ARG A 22 -1.30 8.50 6.70
CA ARG A 22 -0.18 9.13 7.39
C ARG A 22 1.16 8.87 6.70
N ALA A 23 1.41 7.65 6.21
CA ALA A 23 2.63 7.33 5.47
C ALA A 23 2.75 8.17 4.18
N PHE A 24 1.64 8.31 3.44
CA PHE A 24 1.58 9.12 2.23
C PHE A 24 1.81 10.61 2.51
N ARG A 25 1.17 11.16 3.55
CA ARG A 25 1.40 12.55 3.99
C ARG A 25 2.85 12.79 4.40
N ARG A 26 3.44 11.90 5.21
CA ARG A 26 4.85 12.00 5.60
C ARG A 26 5.79 11.98 4.40
N THR A 27 5.49 11.14 3.41
CA THR A 27 6.26 11.07 2.17
C THR A 27 6.16 12.38 1.38
N ALA A 28 4.96 12.96 1.28
CA ALA A 28 4.76 14.27 0.66
C ALA A 28 5.55 15.38 1.39
N ASP A 29 5.51 15.41 2.73
CA ASP A 29 6.25 16.37 3.54
C ASP A 29 7.77 16.26 3.33
N THR A 30 8.30 15.04 3.18
CA THR A 30 9.72 14.82 2.86
C THR A 30 10.06 15.35 1.47
N TYR A 31 9.20 15.16 0.48
CA TYR A 31 9.40 15.75 -0.85
C TYR A 31 9.42 17.28 -0.79
N ILE A 32 8.51 17.90 -0.04
CA ILE A 32 8.47 19.36 0.14
C ILE A 32 9.75 19.86 0.83
N LYS A 33 10.20 19.22 1.92
CA LYS A 33 11.39 19.66 2.66
C LYS A 33 12.69 19.51 1.87
N THR A 34 12.77 18.56 0.94
CA THR A 34 13.97 18.34 0.12
C THR A 34 14.09 19.30 -1.05
N VAL A 35 13.04 20.07 -1.37
CA VAL A 35 13.06 21.15 -2.38
C VAL A 35 14.01 22.29 -1.97
N GLU A 36 14.21 22.54 -0.68
CA GLU A 36 15.07 23.63 -0.19
C GLU A 36 16.58 23.36 -0.38
N ALA A 37 16.97 22.13 -0.76
CA ALA A 37 18.38 21.69 -0.79
C ALA A 37 18.98 21.49 -2.19
N GLU A 38 18.21 21.54 -3.29
CA GLU A 38 18.67 21.18 -4.64
C GLU A 38 18.19 22.13 -5.75
N GLY A 39 18.78 22.03 -6.95
CA GLY A 39 18.57 22.95 -8.07
C GLY A 39 17.14 22.98 -8.67
N ALA A 40 16.85 24.04 -9.44
CA ALA A 40 15.50 24.50 -9.79
C ALA A 40 14.60 23.55 -10.63
N SER A 41 15.14 22.58 -11.38
CA SER A 41 14.32 21.59 -12.10
C SER A 41 13.91 20.43 -11.20
N ALA A 42 14.82 20.00 -10.32
CA ALA A 42 14.61 18.92 -9.37
C ALA A 42 13.65 19.33 -8.23
N SER A 43 13.46 20.63 -8.00
CA SER A 43 12.47 21.18 -7.08
C SER A 43 11.04 21.13 -7.64
N ALA A 44 10.86 21.48 -8.92
CA ALA A 44 9.54 21.50 -9.58
C ALA A 44 8.91 20.11 -9.66
N GLU A 45 9.68 19.08 -10.05
CA GLU A 45 9.14 17.71 -10.09
C GLU A 45 8.81 17.17 -8.69
N ARG A 46 9.55 17.56 -7.65
CA ARG A 46 9.27 17.14 -6.27
C ARG A 46 8.03 17.82 -5.70
N LEU A 47 7.81 19.09 -6.01
CA LEU A 47 6.57 19.80 -5.69
C LEU A 47 5.37 19.12 -6.34
N GLN A 48 5.46 18.79 -7.63
CA GLN A 48 4.39 18.06 -8.33
C GLN A 48 4.09 16.69 -7.69
N ARG A 49 5.13 15.92 -7.33
CA ARG A 49 4.97 14.63 -6.64
C ARG A 49 4.34 14.81 -5.25
N ALA A 50 4.73 15.84 -4.50
CA ALA A 50 4.14 16.14 -3.20
C ALA A 50 2.66 16.52 -3.33
N GLU A 51 2.29 17.36 -4.29
CA GLU A 51 0.89 17.73 -4.56
C GLU A 51 0.04 16.52 -4.93
N GLN A 52 0.57 15.63 -5.79
CA GLN A 52 -0.12 14.37 -6.12
C GLN A 52 -0.38 13.53 -4.87
N LEU A 53 0.62 13.33 -4.01
CA LEU A 53 0.47 12.56 -2.78
C LEU A 53 -0.52 13.20 -1.79
N LEU A 54 -0.57 14.53 -1.71
CA LEU A 54 -1.49 15.26 -0.83
C LEU A 54 -2.95 15.22 -1.31
N ASN A 55 -3.16 15.20 -2.62
CA ASN A 55 -4.50 15.14 -3.22
C ASN A 55 -5.03 13.71 -3.40
N THR A 56 -4.21 12.69 -3.13
CA THR A 56 -4.60 11.29 -3.26
C THR A 56 -5.56 10.90 -2.14
N THR A 57 -6.72 10.34 -2.49
CA THR A 57 -7.66 9.77 -1.50
C THR A 57 -7.28 8.34 -1.14
N TYR A 58 -7.82 7.81 -0.05
CA TYR A 58 -7.59 6.41 0.30
C TYR A 58 -8.13 5.44 -0.77
N ASP A 59 -9.25 5.78 -1.42
CA ASP A 59 -9.82 4.96 -2.49
C ASP A 59 -8.90 4.91 -3.71
N ASP A 60 -8.27 6.03 -4.07
CA ASP A 60 -7.27 6.07 -5.15
C ASP A 60 -6.07 5.16 -4.83
N LEU A 61 -5.68 5.06 -3.55
CA LEU A 61 -4.59 4.16 -3.13
C LEU A 61 -4.97 2.69 -3.31
N LEU A 62 -6.21 2.31 -3.02
CA LEU A 62 -6.70 0.93 -3.18
C LEU A 62 -6.65 0.47 -4.64
N VAL A 63 -6.85 1.38 -5.58
CA VAL A 63 -6.81 1.06 -7.01
C VAL A 63 -5.35 0.87 -7.48
N ASP A 64 -4.48 1.84 -7.20
CA ASP A 64 -3.20 1.94 -7.89
C ASP A 64 -1.98 1.54 -7.06
N ARG A 65 -2.08 1.52 -5.72
CA ARG A 65 -0.89 1.57 -4.85
C ARG A 65 -0.79 0.46 -3.82
N VAL A 66 -1.91 -0.16 -3.43
CA VAL A 66 -1.96 -1.17 -2.37
C VAL A 66 -2.86 -2.35 -2.76
N ALA A 67 -2.65 -3.51 -2.13
CA ALA A 67 -3.56 -4.65 -2.24
C ALA A 67 -4.13 -4.98 -0.85
N TYR A 68 -5.26 -4.35 -0.50
CA TYR A 68 -5.93 -4.52 0.78
C TYR A 68 -7.33 -5.12 0.59
N GLY A 69 -7.74 -6.03 1.47
CA GLY A 69 -9.10 -6.57 1.43
C GLY A 69 -9.24 -7.95 2.04
N SER A 70 -10.30 -8.66 1.62
CA SER A 70 -10.45 -10.08 1.93
C SER A 70 -9.40 -10.94 1.21
N PRO A 71 -9.17 -12.19 1.63
CA PRO A 71 -8.20 -13.07 0.97
C PRO A 71 -8.45 -13.20 -0.53
N GLN A 72 -9.71 -13.36 -0.93
CA GLN A 72 -10.08 -13.45 -2.35
C GLN A 72 -9.72 -12.17 -3.12
N MET A 73 -10.11 -11.00 -2.59
CA MET A 73 -9.82 -9.71 -3.24
C MET A 73 -8.32 -9.47 -3.40
N VAL A 74 -7.53 -9.80 -2.38
CA VAL A 74 -6.08 -9.64 -2.43
C VAL A 74 -5.46 -10.64 -3.41
N ALA A 75 -5.91 -11.90 -3.42
CA ALA A 75 -5.43 -12.90 -4.37
C ALA A 75 -5.70 -12.47 -5.82
N ASP A 76 -6.93 -12.04 -6.13
CA ASP A 76 -7.31 -11.59 -7.47
C ASP A 76 -6.44 -10.42 -7.94
N ARG A 77 -6.23 -9.42 -7.08
CA ARG A 77 -5.40 -8.25 -7.41
C ARG A 77 -3.93 -8.64 -7.62
N LEU A 78 -3.39 -9.55 -6.82
CA LEU A 78 -2.01 -10.00 -6.96
C LEU A 78 -1.82 -10.88 -8.20
N ILE A 79 -2.81 -11.68 -8.58
CA ILE A 79 -2.81 -12.46 -9.83
C ILE A 79 -2.80 -11.52 -11.03
N GLU A 80 -3.68 -10.51 -11.04
CA GLU A 80 -3.72 -9.49 -12.09
C GLU A 80 -2.35 -8.82 -12.26
N ILE A 81 -1.77 -8.30 -11.17
CA ILE A 81 -0.45 -7.63 -11.20
C ILE A 81 0.66 -8.60 -11.64
N ARG A 82 0.64 -9.84 -11.17
CA ARG A 82 1.62 -10.87 -11.54
C ARG A 82 1.57 -11.14 -13.04
N ASP A 83 0.38 -11.30 -13.60
CA ASP A 83 0.18 -11.67 -15.00
C ASP A 83 0.47 -10.49 -15.95
N GLU A 84 0.09 -9.26 -15.56
CA GLU A 84 0.38 -8.04 -16.32
C GLU A 84 1.87 -7.71 -16.36
N LEU A 85 2.58 -7.89 -15.25
CA LEU A 85 3.99 -7.46 -15.12
C LEU A 85 4.99 -8.62 -15.22
N GLY A 86 4.53 -9.87 -15.32
CA GLY A 86 5.38 -11.06 -15.36
C GLY A 86 6.19 -11.29 -14.09
N LEU A 87 5.63 -10.98 -12.91
CA LEU A 87 6.35 -11.08 -11.64
C LEU A 87 6.52 -12.53 -11.20
N THR A 88 7.66 -12.85 -10.60
CA THR A 88 7.93 -14.18 -10.03
C THR A 88 7.54 -14.30 -8.56
N GLY A 89 7.10 -13.20 -7.94
CA GLY A 89 6.70 -13.18 -6.53
C GLY A 89 6.54 -11.76 -5.97
N PHE A 90 6.00 -11.68 -4.75
CA PHE A 90 5.73 -10.44 -4.05
C PHE A 90 6.44 -10.38 -2.69
N ILE A 91 6.79 -9.16 -2.27
CA ILE A 91 7.17 -8.86 -0.89
C ILE A 91 5.99 -8.13 -0.24
N MET A 92 5.44 -8.74 0.80
CA MET A 92 4.34 -8.20 1.61
C MET A 92 4.86 -7.19 2.62
N GLU A 93 4.33 -5.97 2.54
CA GLU A 93 4.48 -4.93 3.57
C GLU A 93 3.12 -4.73 4.28
N PRO A 94 2.88 -5.40 5.42
CA PRO A 94 1.56 -5.42 6.05
C PRO A 94 1.29 -4.26 7.01
N ASN A 95 2.30 -3.42 7.26
CA ASN A 95 2.19 -2.32 8.21
C ASN A 95 2.74 -1.04 7.60
N LEU A 96 2.19 -0.65 6.44
CA LEU A 96 2.55 0.61 5.81
C LEU A 96 2.22 1.76 6.76
N GLY A 97 3.24 2.56 7.08
CA GLY A 97 3.14 3.65 8.04
C GLY A 97 3.40 3.25 9.50
N GLY A 98 3.47 1.96 9.83
CA GLY A 98 3.92 1.46 11.14
C GLY A 98 2.90 1.63 12.27
N ASN A 99 1.62 1.80 11.97
CA ASN A 99 0.58 2.14 12.94
C ASN A 99 -0.52 1.09 13.10
N VAL A 100 -0.47 0.00 12.33
CA VAL A 100 -1.41 -1.11 12.48
C VAL A 100 -1.04 -1.92 13.74
N PRO A 101 -2.00 -2.23 14.64
CA PRO A 101 -1.75 -3.04 15.83
C PRO A 101 -1.08 -4.38 15.50
N ALA A 102 -0.14 -4.82 16.35
CA ALA A 102 0.67 -6.01 16.08
C ALA A 102 -0.18 -7.28 15.88
N GLU A 103 -1.25 -7.46 16.66
CA GLU A 103 -2.17 -8.60 16.53
C GLU A 103 -2.87 -8.64 15.17
N ARG A 104 -3.22 -7.47 14.63
CA ARG A 104 -3.85 -7.32 13.32
C ARG A 104 -2.86 -7.59 12.18
N VAL A 105 -1.62 -7.12 12.31
CA VAL A 105 -0.54 -7.46 11.39
C VAL A 105 -0.28 -8.97 11.36
N GLN A 106 -0.24 -9.61 12.52
CA GLN A 106 -0.07 -11.07 12.63
C GLN A 106 -1.23 -11.82 11.98
N ASN A 107 -2.47 -11.39 12.22
CA ASN A 107 -3.65 -11.96 11.57
C ASN A 107 -3.58 -11.83 10.05
N SER A 108 -3.17 -10.66 9.54
CA SER A 108 -3.01 -10.44 8.11
C SER A 108 -1.94 -11.35 7.49
N ILE A 109 -0.81 -11.55 8.16
CA ILE A 109 0.25 -12.47 7.69
C ILE A 109 -0.28 -13.91 7.67
N ARG A 110 -1.03 -14.31 8.71
CA ARG A 110 -1.66 -15.64 8.78
C ARG A 110 -2.62 -15.87 7.62
N LEU A 111 -3.59 -14.96 7.42
CA LEU A 111 -4.57 -15.03 6.32
C LEU A 111 -3.88 -15.04 4.95
N TYR A 112 -2.83 -14.22 4.77
CA TYR A 112 -2.05 -14.25 3.54
C TYR A 112 -1.41 -15.62 3.31
N ALA A 113 -0.78 -16.21 4.33
CA ALA A 113 -0.11 -17.49 4.22
C ALA A 113 -1.08 -18.66 3.98
N GLU A 114 -2.25 -18.64 4.62
CA GLU A 114 -3.24 -19.72 4.59
C GLU A 114 -4.15 -19.67 3.37
N GLU A 115 -4.49 -18.48 2.85
CA GLU A 115 -5.53 -18.32 1.84
C GLU A 115 -5.03 -17.65 0.56
N VAL A 116 -4.18 -16.61 0.65
CA VAL A 116 -3.72 -15.86 -0.53
C VAL A 116 -2.57 -16.57 -1.23
N ALA A 117 -1.50 -16.90 -0.49
CA ALA A 117 -0.29 -17.50 -1.05
C ALA A 117 -0.54 -18.83 -1.79
N PRO A 118 -1.45 -19.71 -1.34
CA PRO A 118 -1.82 -20.90 -2.12
C PRO A 118 -2.49 -20.57 -3.45
N ALA A 119 -3.36 -19.56 -3.50
CA ALA A 119 -4.04 -19.13 -4.72
C ALA A 119 -3.06 -18.58 -5.78
N LEU A 120 -1.96 -17.95 -5.35
CA LEU A 120 -0.92 -17.42 -6.26
C LEU A 120 -0.05 -18.49 -6.94
N ARG A 121 -0.10 -19.74 -6.47
CA ARG A 121 0.68 -20.86 -7.03
C ARG A 121 -0.07 -21.58 -8.16
N GLY A 122 -1.35 -21.26 -8.34
CA GLY A 122 -2.19 -21.77 -9.43
C GLY A 122 -1.90 -21.10 -10.76
#